data_AF-M9MSZ9-F1
#
_entry.id   AF-M9MSZ9-F1
#
_cell.length_a   1.000
_cell.length_b   1.000
_cell.length_c   1.000
_cell.angle_alpha   90.00
_cell.angle_beta   90.00
_cell.angle_gamma   90.00
#
_symmetry.space_group_name_H-M   'P 1'
#
loop_
_entity.id
_entity.type
_entity.pdbx_description
1 polymer ?
#
loop_
_entity_poly.entity_id
_entity_poly.type
_entity_poly.pdbx_seq_one_letter_code
_entity_poly.pdbx_strand_id
1 'polypeptide(L)'
;CQGCELTNITIAVEKEECRFCISINTTWCAGYCYTRDLVYKDPVRPNTQKICTFKELVYETIKLPGCAHHSDSLYTYPVATGCHCGKCDSDSTDCTVRGSGPSYCSFGEMNE
;
A
#
# COMPACT_ATOMS: atom_id res chain seq x y z
N CYS A 1 -12.95 -8.89 -15.56
CA CYS A 1 -12.24 -8.59 -14.30
C CYS A 1 -10.76 -8.76 -14.53
N GLN A 2 -9.94 -7.76 -14.19
CA GLN A 2 -8.49 -7.93 -14.14
C GLN A 2 -8.12 -8.81 -12.95
N GLY A 3 -7.15 -9.71 -13.13
CA GLY A 3 -6.62 -10.52 -12.03
C GLY A 3 -5.80 -9.68 -11.07
N CYS A 4 -5.29 -10.29 -9.99
CA CYS A 4 -4.29 -9.64 -9.15
C CYS A 4 -2.98 -9.44 -9.95
N GLU A 5 -2.62 -8.19 -10.20
CA GLU A 5 -1.47 -7.81 -11.02
C GLU A 5 -0.74 -6.58 -10.46
N LEU A 6 0.44 -6.31 -11.01
CA LEU A 6 1.19 -5.10 -10.76
C LEU A 6 0.51 -3.92 -11.46
N THR A 7 0.24 -2.85 -10.71
CA THR A 7 -0.38 -1.63 -11.21
C THR A 7 0.42 -0.41 -10.79
N ASN A 8 0.47 0.58 -11.68
CA ASN A 8 1.08 1.86 -11.35
C ASN A 8 0.10 2.67 -10.50
N ILE A 9 0.57 3.08 -9.34
CA ILE A 9 -0.18 3.92 -8.39
C ILE A 9 0.65 5.16 -8.07
N THR A 10 -0.02 6.14 -7.48
CA THR A 10 0.63 7.32 -6.92
C THR A 10 0.49 7.28 -5.41
N ILE A 11 1.62 7.38 -4.71
CA ILE A 11 1.66 7.52 -3.25
C ILE A 11 1.93 8.98 -2.87
N ALA A 12 1.41 9.41 -1.73
CA ALA A 12 1.76 10.69 -1.12
C ALA A 12 2.77 10.44 0.00
N VAL A 13 3.94 11.08 -0.10
CA VAL A 13 4.96 11.07 0.95
C VAL A 13 4.91 12.40 1.68
N GLU A 14 4.58 12.33 2.96
CA GLU A 14 4.37 13.49 3.82
C GLU A 14 5.66 13.89 4.53
N LYS A 15 5.95 15.20 4.54
CA LYS A 15 7.02 15.81 5.34
C LYS A 15 6.39 16.72 6.38
N GLU A 16 6.13 16.15 7.56
CA GLU A 16 5.36 16.78 8.63
C GLU A 16 5.98 18.11 9.09
N GLU A 17 7.30 18.15 9.27
CA GLU A 17 8.06 19.35 9.67
C GLU A 17 7.96 20.51 8.69
N CYS A 18 7.62 20.23 7.43
CA CYS A 18 7.45 21.21 6.37
C CYS A 18 6.00 21.37 5.90
N ARG A 19 5.06 20.61 6.45
CA ARG A 19 3.62 20.68 6.17
C ARG A 19 3.26 20.58 4.68
N PHE A 20 3.94 19.70 3.94
CA PHE A 20 3.61 19.40 2.55
C PHE A 20 3.73 17.89 2.27
N CYS A 21 3.20 17.47 1.13
CA CYS A 21 3.38 16.12 0.61
C CYS A 21 3.93 16.16 -0.82
N ILE A 22 4.62 15.10 -1.21
CA ILE A 22 5.09 14.87 -2.58
C ILE A 22 4.45 13.61 -3.12
N SER A 23 3.97 13.70 -4.35
CA SER A 23 3.40 12.57 -5.07
C SER A 23 4.50 11.79 -5.80
N ILE A 24 4.54 10.48 -5.60
CA ILE A 24 5.50 9.58 -6.23
C ILE A 24 4.74 8.49 -6.97
N ASN A 25 5.08 8.29 -8.25
CA ASN A 25 4.58 7.16 -8.99
C ASN A 25 5.41 5.92 -8.67
N THR A 26 4.73 4.84 -8.32
CA THR A 26 5.35 3.55 -7.95
C THR A 26 4.45 2.40 -8.41
N THR A 27 4.93 1.17 -8.29
CA THR A 27 4.20 -0.03 -8.67
C THR A 27 3.78 -0.81 -7.43
N TRP A 28 2.49 -1.16 -7.36
CA TRP A 28 1.88 -1.91 -6.26
C TRP A 28 0.87 -2.94 -6.78
N CYS A 29 0.27 -3.70 -5.86
CA CYS A 29 -0.67 -4.76 -6.21
C CYS A 29 -2.12 -4.29 -6.17
N ALA A 30 -2.84 -4.55 -7.26
CA ALA A 30 -4.28 -4.35 -7.30
C ALA A 30 -4.95 -5.40 -8.19
N GLY A 31 -6.25 -5.61 -7.97
CA GLY A 31 -7.06 -6.53 -8.76
C GLY A 31 -7.86 -7.49 -7.89
N TYR A 32 -8.34 -8.56 -8.52
CA TYR A 32 -9.32 -9.46 -7.92
C TYR A 32 -8.73 -10.83 -7.60
N CYS A 33 -9.15 -11.38 -6.46
CA CYS A 33 -8.81 -12.74 -6.04
C CYS A 33 -10.07 -13.57 -5.81
N TYR A 34 -9.96 -14.85 -6.15
CA TYR A 34 -11.05 -15.79 -5.93
C TYR A 34 -11.12 -16.21 -4.46
N THR A 35 -12.30 -16.08 -3.87
CA THR A 35 -12.61 -16.55 -2.52
C THR A 35 -13.82 -17.49 -2.56
N ARG A 36 -13.90 -18.38 -1.57
CA ARG A 36 -15.06 -19.26 -1.35
C ARG A 36 -15.54 -19.04 0.07
N ASP A 37 -16.84 -18.94 0.24
CA ASP A 37 -17.47 -19.12 1.53
C ASP A 37 -17.87 -20.59 1.69
N LEU A 38 -17.48 -21.21 2.79
CA LEU A 38 -17.75 -22.62 3.03
C LEU A 38 -19.22 -22.80 3.41
N VAL A 39 -19.92 -23.65 2.65
CA VAL A 39 -21.34 -23.97 2.94
C VAL A 39 -21.50 -24.61 4.33
N TYR A 40 -20.56 -25.47 4.71
CA TYR A 40 -20.54 -26.12 6.02
C TYR A 40 -19.39 -25.56 6.87
N LYS A 41 -19.75 -25.01 8.03
CA LYS A 41 -18.82 -24.39 9.00
C LYS A 41 -18.20 -25.44 9.91
N ASP A 42 -17.38 -26.31 9.33
CA ASP A 42 -16.57 -27.29 10.06
C ASP A 42 -15.43 -26.58 10.82
N PRO A 43 -15.36 -26.65 12.16
CA PRO A 43 -14.30 -26.00 12.93
C PRO A 43 -12.89 -26.56 12.64
N VAL A 44 -12.78 -27.76 12.04
CA VAL A 44 -11.50 -28.37 11.69
C VAL A 44 -11.01 -27.91 10.31
N ARG A 45 -11.89 -27.37 9.46
CA ARG A 45 -11.52 -26.90 8.12
C ARG A 45 -11.06 -25.44 8.16
N PRO A 46 -9.86 -25.12 7.66
CA PRO A 46 -9.40 -23.75 7.63
C PRO A 46 -10.22 -22.93 6.64
N ASN A 47 -10.92 -21.91 7.14
CA ASN A 47 -11.63 -20.93 6.32
C ASN A 47 -10.66 -19.82 5.85
N THR A 48 -9.75 -20.16 4.94
CA THR A 48 -8.71 -19.23 4.48
C THR A 48 -9.20 -18.41 3.29
N GLN A 49 -9.23 -17.09 3.46
CA GLN A 49 -9.47 -16.15 2.37
C GLN A 49 -8.15 -15.64 1.79
N LYS A 50 -8.16 -15.35 0.49
CA LYS A 50 -7.01 -14.81 -0.23
C LYS A 50 -7.29 -13.38 -0.67
N ILE A 51 -6.30 -12.52 -0.54
CA ILE A 51 -6.32 -11.14 -1.00
C ILE A 51 -5.25 -10.92 -2.08
N CYS A 52 -5.38 -9.86 -2.87
CA CYS A 52 -4.32 -9.44 -3.77
C CYS A 52 -3.26 -8.70 -2.95
N THR A 53 -2.06 -9.25 -2.85
CA THR A 53 -0.96 -8.67 -2.07
C THR A 53 0.38 -8.92 -2.76
N PHE A 54 1.42 -8.21 -2.31
CA PHE A 54 2.76 -8.40 -2.81
C PHE A 54 3.24 -9.83 -2.50
N LYS A 55 3.93 -10.42 -3.46
CA LYS A 55 4.71 -11.64 -3.27
C LYS A 55 6.14 -11.29 -2.88
N GLU A 56 6.67 -10.27 -3.56
CA GLU A 56 8.03 -9.77 -3.42
C GLU A 56 7.98 -8.24 -3.49
N LEU A 57 8.85 -7.61 -2.71
CA LEU A 57 9.01 -6.16 -2.69
C LEU A 57 10.48 -5.80 -2.60
N VAL A 58 10.79 -4.58 -3.02
CA VAL A 58 12.08 -3.92 -2.82
C VAL A 58 11.84 -2.57 -2.15
N TYR A 59 12.88 -2.01 -1.55
CA TYR A 59 12.80 -0.68 -0.95
C TYR A 59 13.56 0.32 -1.81
N GLU A 60 12.90 1.42 -2.13
CA GLU A 60 13.50 2.55 -2.83
C GLU A 60 13.61 3.74 -1.89
N THR A 61 14.68 4.52 -2.04
CA THR A 61 14.94 5.70 -1.23
C THR A 61 14.93 6.95 -2.10
N ILE A 62 14.18 7.96 -1.68
CA ILE A 62 14.11 9.27 -2.31
C ILE A 62 14.57 10.38 -1.36
N LYS A 63 14.98 11.49 -1.97
CA LYS A 63 15.33 12.71 -1.24
C LYS A 63 14.12 13.64 -1.18
N LEU A 64 13.62 13.90 0.02
CA LEU A 64 12.57 14.87 0.29
C LEU A 64 13.18 16.25 0.47
N PRO A 65 12.72 17.28 -0.27
CA PRO A 65 13.21 18.64 -0.14
C PRO A 65 12.94 19.18 1.26
N GLY A 66 13.82 20.04 1.74
CA GLY A 66 13.65 20.81 2.97
C GLY A 66 12.73 22.01 2.78
N CYS A 67 12.56 22.75 3.87
CA CYS A 67 11.87 24.04 3.91
C CYS A 67 12.65 24.99 4.84
N ALA A 68 12.12 26.18 5.11
CA ALA A 68 12.77 27.09 6.05
C ALA A 68 13.00 26.39 7.41
N HIS A 69 14.24 26.41 7.89
CA HIS A 69 14.71 25.78 9.13
C HIS A 69 14.71 24.24 9.18
N HIS A 70 14.32 23.53 8.11
CA HIS A 70 14.37 22.07 8.04
C HIS A 70 15.09 21.61 6.77
N SER A 71 16.14 20.79 6.94
CA SER A 71 16.94 20.32 5.81
C SER A 71 16.21 19.27 4.97
N ASP A 72 16.81 18.93 3.84
CA ASP A 72 16.40 17.75 3.07
C ASP A 72 16.48 16.49 3.95
N SER A 73 15.62 15.50 3.68
CA SER A 73 15.57 14.21 4.38
C SER A 73 15.51 13.06 3.37
N LEU A 74 15.85 11.85 3.82
CA LEU A 74 15.72 10.64 3.00
C LEU A 74 14.50 9.85 3.47
N TYR A 75 13.68 9.41 2.51
CA TYR A 75 12.52 8.58 2.79
C TYR A 75 12.60 7.29 1.99
N THR A 76 12.33 6.17 2.64
CA THR A 76 12.42 4.84 2.04
C THR A 76 11.04 4.20 2.02
N TYR A 77 10.57 3.77 0.85
CA TYR A 77 9.25 3.18 0.66
C TYR A 77 9.33 1.82 -0.04
N PRO A 78 8.35 0.92 0.20
CA PRO A 78 8.29 -0.35 -0.51
C PRO A 78 7.72 -0.19 -1.92
N VAL A 79 8.23 -1.00 -2.85
CA VAL A 79 7.78 -1.14 -4.24
C VAL A 79 7.53 -2.61 -4.51
N ALA A 80 6.34 -2.95 -4.99
CA ALA A 80 6.03 -4.33 -5.33
C ALA A 80 6.73 -4.72 -6.63
N THR A 81 7.47 -5.83 -6.59
CA THR A 81 8.09 -6.44 -7.79
C THR A 81 7.32 -7.66 -8.28
N GLY A 82 6.39 -8.18 -7.46
CA GLY A 82 5.47 -9.23 -7.85
C GLY A 82 4.22 -9.22 -6.98
N CYS A 83 3.08 -9.60 -7.59
CA CYS A 83 1.78 -9.66 -6.92
C CYS A 83 1.20 -11.07 -7.01
N HIS A 84 0.41 -11.46 -6.00
CA HIS A 84 -0.27 -12.75 -5.99
C HIS A 84 -1.54 -12.73 -5.13
N CYS A 85 -2.39 -13.72 -5.33
CA CYS A 85 -3.51 -14.00 -4.43
C CYS A 85 -3.05 -14.91 -3.28
N GLY A 86 -2.88 -14.33 -2.09
CA GLY A 86 -2.31 -14.99 -0.92
C GLY A 86 -2.98 -14.59 0.39
N LYS A 87 -2.49 -15.13 1.50
CA LYS A 87 -2.87 -14.65 2.84
C LYS A 87 -2.24 -13.27 3.05
N CYS A 88 -2.94 -12.38 3.72
CA CYS A 88 -2.33 -11.14 4.21
C CYS A 88 -1.29 -11.46 5.29
N ASP A 89 -0.06 -10.98 5.10
CA ASP A 89 1.00 -11.10 6.08
C ASP A 89 0.87 -9.97 7.12
N SER A 90 0.36 -10.31 8.31
CA SER A 90 0.13 -9.36 9.39
C SER A 90 1.42 -8.83 10.03
N ASP A 91 2.57 -9.45 9.78
CA ASP A 91 3.84 -9.01 10.35
C ASP A 91 4.39 -7.78 9.61
N SER A 92 4.01 -7.62 8.34
CA SER A 92 4.49 -6.54 7.46
C SER A 92 3.38 -5.65 6.89
N THR A 93 2.12 -6.09 6.96
CA THR A 93 0.98 -5.45 6.29
C THR A 93 -0.17 -5.23 7.26
N ASP A 94 -0.76 -4.03 7.23
CA ASP A 94 -2.04 -3.77 7.90
C ASP A 94 -3.20 -4.44 7.13
N CYS A 95 -3.68 -5.56 7.66
CA CYS A 95 -4.73 -6.38 7.07
C CYS A 95 -6.12 -5.82 7.37
N THR A 96 -6.48 -4.73 6.72
CA THR A 96 -7.76 -4.00 6.91
C THR A 96 -8.71 -4.11 5.71
N VAL A 97 -9.97 -3.69 5.89
CA VAL A 97 -10.97 -3.58 4.81
C VAL A 97 -10.72 -2.31 3.97
N ARG A 98 -10.37 -1.19 4.60
CA ARG A 98 -10.05 0.09 3.96
C ARG A 98 -9.01 0.84 4.78
N GLY A 99 -7.96 1.32 4.12
CA GLY A 99 -7.04 2.32 4.67
C GLY A 99 -7.38 3.74 4.19
N SER A 100 -6.55 4.71 4.53
CA SER A 100 -6.69 6.12 4.08
C SER A 100 -6.48 6.30 2.57
N GLY A 101 -5.89 5.30 1.90
CA GLY A 101 -5.52 5.34 0.48
C GLY A 101 -4.06 5.73 0.27
N PRO A 102 -3.45 5.30 -0.86
CA PRO A 102 -2.02 5.49 -1.10
C PRO A 102 -1.62 6.96 -1.26
N SER A 103 -2.52 7.79 -1.76
CA SER A 103 -2.29 9.22 -2.03
C SER A 103 -2.82 10.13 -0.91
N TYR A 104 -3.09 9.60 0.27
CA TYR A 104 -3.56 10.41 1.41
C TYR A 104 -2.46 11.34 1.91
N CYS A 105 -2.81 12.59 2.16
CA CYS A 105 -1.93 13.62 2.69
C CYS A 105 -2.70 14.48 3.70
N SER A 106 -2.20 14.62 4.92
CA SER A 106 -2.89 15.40 5.97
C SER A 106 -2.90 16.90 5.71
N PHE A 107 -2.03 17.38 4.81
CA PHE A 107 -1.99 18.77 4.35
C PHE A 107 -2.67 18.96 2.97
N GLY A 108 -3.17 17.87 2.40
CA GLY A 108 -3.70 17.78 1.05
C GLY A 108 -5.21 17.97 0.96
N GLU A 109 -5.80 18.81 1.79
CA GLU A 109 -7.19 19.26 1.67
C GLU A 109 -7.31 20.74 2.08
N MET A 110 -6.90 21.63 1.16
CA MET A 110 -7.44 22.98 1.02
C MET A 110 -7.76 23.21 -0.46
N ASN A 111 -8.74 22.47 -0.98
CA ASN A 111 -9.42 22.76 -2.23
C ASN A 111 -10.92 22.57 -2.02
N GLU A 112 -11.53 23.41 -1.18
CA GLU A 112 -12.60 24.39 -1.51
C GLU A 112 -12.97 25.19 -0.25
#